data_AF-C1A9N6-F1
#
_entry.id   AF-C1A9N6-F1
#
_cell.length_a   1.000
_cell.length_b   1.000
_cell.length_c   1.000
_cell.angle_alpha   90.00
_cell.angle_beta   90.00
_cell.angle_gamma   90.00
#
_symmetry.space_group_name_H-M   'P 1'
#
loop_
_entity.id
_entity.type
_entity.pdbx_description
1 polymer ?
#
loop_
_entity_poly.entity_id
_entity_poly.type
_entity_poly.pdbx_seq_one_letter_code
_entity_poly.pdbx_strand_id
1 'polypeptide(L)'
;MTVARTFAKTVACLPRRADGGIRSLSVTAALLGSLVCAPALQAMGFGAALPCGPQDVSTSLVGPRAEMRTSSMLPDSSMLALFKSGQTFPDFLAAAKARREGWLRLADSAVVSDALVARARAVGGTWHLMIIAIDSCGDSMNSVPYVAKLASQVPGLELRIVLPTAGKAVQERFRSLDGRATTPTFILLDETGHDRGCITELPKGIRGWATSSRAAKMPSDSLRAGINAFYVQNRGESIVTETIEMMEAARRGAVVCERGA
;
A
#
# COMPACT_ATOMS: atom_id res chain seq x y z
N MET A 1 -54.84 -32.89 17.76
CA MET A 1 -55.15 -32.10 18.98
C MET A 1 -54.10 -32.41 20.04
N THR A 2 -53.02 -31.64 20.14
CA THR A 2 -52.14 -31.64 21.33
C THR A 2 -51.41 -30.29 21.45
N VAL A 3 -51.96 -29.47 22.35
CA VAL A 3 -51.37 -28.47 23.25
C VAL A 3 -50.02 -27.81 22.89
N ALA A 4 -50.10 -26.51 22.62
CA ALA A 4 -49.01 -25.54 22.63
C ALA A 4 -48.47 -25.29 24.05
N ARG A 5 -47.15 -25.12 24.20
CA ARG A 5 -46.53 -24.55 25.40
C ARG A 5 -45.76 -23.30 25.06
N THR A 6 -46.34 -22.18 25.47
CA THR A 6 -45.76 -20.84 25.55
C THR A 6 -44.75 -20.80 26.71
N PHE A 7 -43.54 -20.27 26.47
CA PHE A 7 -42.65 -19.80 27.54
C PHE A 7 -42.29 -18.35 27.28
N ALA A 8 -42.91 -17.46 28.05
CA ALA A 8 -42.48 -16.08 28.24
C ALA A 8 -41.38 -16.06 29.31
N LYS A 9 -40.28 -15.34 29.07
CA LYS A 9 -39.32 -14.95 30.11
C LYS A 9 -39.06 -13.45 30.03
N THR A 10 -39.77 -12.76 30.90
CA THR A 10 -39.41 -11.63 31.77
C THR A 10 -38.18 -10.79 31.38
N VAL A 11 -38.49 -9.55 30.99
CA VAL A 11 -37.62 -8.38 31.04
C VAL A 11 -37.40 -7.99 32.51
N ALA A 12 -36.14 -7.84 32.93
CA ALA A 12 -35.79 -7.22 34.20
C ALA A 12 -34.98 -5.95 33.94
N CYS A 13 -35.61 -4.80 34.20
CA CYS A 13 -34.96 -3.51 34.35
C CYS A 13 -34.14 -3.49 35.64
N LEU A 14 -32.90 -2.99 35.56
CA LEU A 14 -32.10 -2.56 36.71
C LEU A 14 -31.83 -1.05 36.58
N PRO A 15 -31.80 -0.30 37.70
CA PRO A 15 -31.91 1.15 37.70
C PRO A 15 -30.59 1.88 37.46
N ARG A 16 -30.69 3.07 36.87
CA ARG A 16 -29.66 4.11 36.86
C ARG A 16 -29.38 4.57 38.30
N ARG A 17 -28.09 4.68 38.66
CA ARG A 17 -27.63 5.56 39.75
C ARG A 17 -26.79 6.68 39.15
N ALA A 18 -27.19 7.91 39.48
CA ALA A 18 -26.41 9.12 39.36
C ALA A 18 -25.58 9.33 40.65
N ASP A 19 -24.73 10.35 40.62
CA ASP A 19 -23.78 10.85 41.64
C ASP A 19 -22.48 10.04 41.71
N GLY A 20 -21.27 10.60 41.63
CA GLY A 20 -20.78 11.96 41.77
C GLY A 20 -19.40 11.86 42.45
N GLY A 21 -18.47 12.77 42.15
CA GLY A 21 -17.32 13.02 43.04
C GLY A 21 -15.97 12.44 42.64
N ILE A 22 -15.13 13.37 42.17
CA ILE A 22 -13.68 13.35 41.97
C ILE A 22 -12.93 12.70 43.14
N ARG A 23 -12.01 11.77 42.87
CA ARG A 23 -10.76 11.59 43.63
C ARG A 23 -9.61 11.14 42.73
N SER A 24 -8.71 12.10 42.49
CA SER A 24 -7.33 11.86 42.07
C SER A 24 -6.57 11.12 43.18
N LEU A 25 -5.87 10.05 42.83
CA LEU A 25 -4.89 9.39 43.68
C LEU A 25 -3.63 9.15 42.84
N SER A 26 -2.69 10.08 42.97
CA SER A 26 -1.28 9.85 42.66
C SER A 26 -0.74 8.74 43.57
N VAL A 27 -0.17 7.71 42.97
CA VAL A 27 0.68 6.75 43.68
C VAL A 27 2.14 7.16 43.42
N THR A 28 2.78 7.63 44.48
CA THR A 28 4.22 7.87 44.57
C THR A 28 4.80 6.78 45.47
N ALA A 29 5.74 5.99 44.95
CA ALA A 29 6.64 5.14 45.73
C ALA A 29 7.89 4.94 44.85
N ALA A 30 9.07 5.48 45.16
CA ALA A 30 9.94 5.40 46.33
C ALA A 30 11.21 4.62 45.92
N LEU A 31 12.33 5.33 46.05
CA LEU A 31 13.68 4.88 45.75
C LEU A 31 14.12 3.71 46.63
N LEU A 32 14.89 2.79 46.05
CA LEU A 32 15.95 2.07 46.74
C LEU A 32 17.20 2.11 45.87
N GLY A 33 18.25 2.74 46.39
CA GLY A 33 19.57 2.78 45.77
C GLY A 33 20.53 1.75 46.35
N SER A 34 21.78 1.92 45.93
CA SER A 34 23.03 1.28 46.42
C SER A 34 23.42 0.01 45.66
N LEU A 35 24.67 -0.25 45.25
CA LEU A 35 25.95 0.49 45.22
C LEU A 35 26.96 -0.46 44.50
N VAL A 36 28.02 0.10 43.92
CA VAL A 36 29.42 -0.40 43.94
C VAL A 36 30.01 -1.20 42.76
N CYS A 37 31.21 -0.70 42.40
CA CYS A 37 32.40 -1.30 41.79
C CYS A 37 32.56 -1.39 40.27
N ALA A 38 33.22 -0.36 39.73
CA ALA A 38 34.34 -0.54 38.81
C ALA A 38 35.52 -1.24 39.53
N PRO A 39 36.46 -1.83 38.78
CA PRO A 39 37.69 -1.09 38.56
C PRO A 39 38.25 -1.16 37.13
N ALA A 40 39.32 -0.39 36.97
CA ALA A 40 39.96 0.06 35.76
C ALA A 40 41.06 -0.87 35.22
N LEU A 41 41.56 -0.45 34.05
CA LEU A 41 42.95 -0.55 33.57
C LEU A 41 43.46 -1.93 33.09
N GLN A 42 43.79 -2.00 31.79
CA GLN A 42 45.20 -1.98 31.37
C GLN A 42 45.35 -1.74 29.86
N ALA A 43 46.22 -0.80 29.55
CA ALA A 43 46.79 -0.52 28.24
C ALA A 43 48.21 -1.09 28.19
N MET A 44 48.64 -1.62 27.04
CA MET A 44 49.99 -1.62 26.41
C MET A 44 49.78 -2.32 25.04
N GLY A 45 50.31 -1.93 23.87
CA GLY A 45 51.49 -1.15 23.52
C GLY A 45 52.36 -1.99 22.55
N PHE A 46 52.91 -1.36 21.50
CA PHE A 46 53.88 -1.88 20.51
C PHE A 46 53.33 -2.81 19.40
N GLY A 47 53.77 -2.76 18.14
CA GLY A 47 54.88 -2.07 17.51
C GLY A 47 54.85 -2.29 15.98
N ALA A 48 55.66 -1.50 15.29
CA ALA A 48 55.74 -1.34 13.84
C ALA A 48 56.15 -2.60 13.03
N ALA A 49 55.77 -2.65 11.75
CA ALA A 49 56.68 -2.78 10.60
C ALA A 49 55.92 -2.88 9.26
N LEU A 50 56.29 -2.01 8.32
CA LEU A 50 56.06 -2.19 6.88
C LEU A 50 56.91 -3.37 6.36
N PRO A 51 56.50 -3.99 5.25
CA PRO A 51 57.42 -3.93 4.12
C PRO A 51 56.75 -3.55 2.79
N CYS A 52 57.53 -2.80 2.02
CA CYS A 52 57.36 -2.50 0.61
C CYS A 52 57.31 -3.77 -0.25
N GLY A 53 56.46 -3.77 -1.27
CA GLY A 53 56.51 -4.73 -2.38
C GLY A 53 55.52 -4.35 -3.49
N PRO A 54 55.96 -4.16 -4.74
CA PRO A 54 55.10 -3.74 -5.83
C PRO A 54 54.25 -4.92 -6.33
N GLN A 55 52.97 -4.70 -6.56
CA GLN A 55 52.13 -5.62 -7.32
C GLN A 55 51.69 -4.90 -8.58
N ASP A 56 51.99 -5.56 -9.70
CA ASP A 56 51.91 -5.07 -11.06
C ASP A 56 50.54 -4.54 -11.46
N VAL A 57 50.63 -3.46 -12.23
CA VAL A 57 49.54 -2.86 -12.98
C VAL A 57 49.30 -3.73 -14.21
N SER A 58 48.17 -4.43 -14.28
CA SER A 58 47.69 -4.97 -15.56
C SER A 58 46.24 -4.56 -15.77
N THR A 59 46.12 -3.49 -16.53
CA THR A 59 44.92 -2.82 -16.97
C THR A 59 44.22 -3.68 -18.02
N SER A 60 43.08 -4.29 -17.67
CA SER A 60 42.10 -4.78 -18.65
C SER A 60 40.79 -4.02 -18.46
N LEU A 61 40.69 -2.87 -19.13
CA LEU A 61 39.47 -2.08 -19.23
C LEU A 61 38.59 -2.70 -20.32
N VAL A 62 37.82 -3.73 -19.96
CA VAL A 62 36.57 -4.05 -20.67
C VAL A 62 35.44 -3.64 -19.74
N GLY A 63 35.12 -2.34 -19.77
CA GLY A 63 33.94 -1.83 -19.10
C GLY A 63 32.69 -2.34 -19.82
N PRO A 64 31.73 -2.99 -19.14
CA PRO A 64 30.43 -3.22 -19.74
C PRO A 64 29.80 -1.85 -20.00
N ARG A 65 29.46 -1.61 -21.27
CA ARG A 65 28.71 -0.47 -21.74
C ARG A 65 27.37 -0.48 -20.99
N ALA A 66 27.27 0.33 -19.94
CA ALA A 66 26.00 0.59 -19.28
C ALA A 66 25.11 1.26 -20.33
N GLU A 67 24.25 0.47 -20.97
CA GLU A 67 23.12 0.98 -21.72
C GLU A 67 22.20 1.67 -20.72
N MET A 68 22.49 2.94 -20.48
CA MET A 68 21.57 3.88 -19.91
C MET A 68 20.40 3.95 -20.89
N ARG A 69 19.38 3.12 -20.66
CA ARG A 69 18.06 3.30 -21.24
C ARG A 69 17.58 4.65 -20.73
N THR A 70 17.82 5.68 -21.52
CA THR A 70 17.16 6.97 -21.38
C THR A 70 15.67 6.71 -21.51
N SER A 71 15.01 6.70 -20.36
CA SER A 71 13.56 6.76 -20.29
C SER A 71 13.12 7.96 -21.12
N SER A 72 12.35 7.70 -22.16
CA SER A 72 11.86 8.71 -23.10
C SER A 72 11.19 9.86 -22.35
N MET A 73 11.83 11.04 -22.36
CA MET A 73 11.34 12.29 -21.75
C MET A 73 10.25 13.00 -22.59
N LEU A 74 9.74 12.40 -23.66
CA LEU A 74 8.56 12.94 -24.36
C LEU A 74 7.29 12.50 -23.63
N PRO A 75 6.34 13.42 -23.36
CA PRO A 75 5.04 13.10 -22.79
C PRO A 75 4.46 11.87 -23.48
N ASP A 76 4.19 10.79 -22.74
CA ASP A 76 3.49 9.65 -23.34
C ASP A 76 2.01 10.02 -23.46
N SER A 77 1.72 10.82 -24.49
CA SER A 77 0.37 11.27 -24.83
C SER A 77 -0.61 10.11 -24.92
N SER A 78 -0.14 8.87 -25.15
CA SER A 78 -0.96 7.67 -25.14
C SER A 78 -1.41 7.25 -23.72
N MET A 79 -0.55 7.35 -22.71
CA MET A 79 -0.89 7.04 -21.31
C MET A 79 -1.86 8.07 -20.75
N LEU A 80 -1.63 9.36 -21.03
CA LEU A 80 -2.56 10.41 -20.61
C LEU A 80 -3.91 10.32 -21.35
N ALA A 81 -3.90 9.98 -22.65
CA ALA A 81 -5.14 9.72 -23.39
C ALA A 81 -5.90 8.52 -22.83
N LEU A 82 -5.21 7.43 -22.50
CA LEU A 82 -5.81 6.25 -21.87
C LEU A 82 -6.41 6.60 -20.50
N PHE A 83 -5.68 7.35 -19.67
CA PHE A 83 -6.21 7.87 -18.41
C PHE A 83 -7.48 8.69 -18.62
N LYS A 84 -7.47 9.64 -19.57
CA LYS A 84 -8.64 10.49 -19.90
C LYS A 84 -9.83 9.70 -20.44
N SER A 85 -9.59 8.56 -21.09
CA SER A 85 -10.66 7.66 -21.54
C SER A 85 -11.29 6.85 -20.39
N GLY A 86 -10.63 6.81 -19.24
CA GLY A 86 -11.13 6.13 -18.04
C GLY A 86 -12.34 6.85 -17.43
N GLN A 87 -13.17 6.05 -16.75
CA GLN A 87 -14.34 6.55 -16.05
C GLN A 87 -13.98 7.01 -14.63
N THR A 88 -14.80 7.89 -14.06
CA THR A 88 -14.64 8.25 -12.64
C THR A 88 -14.97 7.06 -11.74
N PHE A 89 -14.54 7.09 -10.47
CA PHE A 89 -14.92 6.05 -9.52
C PHE A 89 -16.44 5.95 -9.29
N PRO A 90 -17.19 7.07 -9.12
CA PRO A 90 -18.66 7.01 -9.07
C PRO A 90 -19.30 6.35 -10.30
N ASP A 91 -18.84 6.66 -11.51
CA ASP A 91 -19.36 6.06 -12.73
C ASP A 91 -19.05 4.56 -12.79
N PHE A 92 -17.86 4.16 -12.35
CA PHE A 92 -17.51 2.75 -12.21
C PHE A 92 -18.41 1.99 -11.24
N LEU A 93 -18.67 2.57 -10.06
CA LEU A 93 -19.60 1.98 -9.09
C LEU A 93 -21.02 1.89 -9.63
N ALA A 94 -21.48 2.92 -10.35
CA ALA A 94 -22.79 2.92 -10.97
C ALA A 94 -22.93 1.78 -11.97
N ALA A 95 -21.90 1.55 -12.80
CA ALA A 95 -21.86 0.51 -13.82
C ALA A 95 -21.56 -0.91 -13.29
N ALA A 96 -21.07 -1.06 -12.06
CA ALA A 96 -20.68 -2.35 -11.49
C ALA A 96 -21.87 -3.34 -11.43
N LYS A 97 -21.67 -4.52 -12.02
CA LYS A 97 -22.62 -5.64 -12.05
C LYS A 97 -22.16 -6.76 -11.13
N ALA A 98 -20.88 -7.13 -11.20
CA ALA A 98 -20.28 -8.13 -10.32
C ALA A 98 -19.85 -7.49 -9.00
N ARG A 99 -20.03 -8.24 -7.89
CA ARG A 99 -19.64 -7.82 -6.53
C ARG A 99 -20.19 -6.45 -6.10
N ARG A 100 -21.30 -5.99 -6.71
CA ARG A 100 -21.85 -4.63 -6.54
C ARG A 100 -22.03 -4.25 -5.07
N GLU A 101 -22.63 -5.13 -4.27
CA GLU A 101 -22.84 -4.86 -2.84
C GLU A 101 -21.53 -4.67 -2.06
N GLY A 102 -20.49 -5.44 -2.40
CA GLY A 102 -19.18 -5.31 -1.76
C GLY A 102 -18.51 -4.00 -2.14
N TRP A 103 -18.58 -3.61 -3.41
CA TRP A 103 -18.11 -2.32 -3.90
C TRP A 103 -18.81 -1.14 -3.22
N LEU A 104 -20.15 -1.16 -3.16
CA LEU A 104 -20.93 -0.09 -2.52
C LEU A 104 -20.63 0.00 -1.02
N ARG A 105 -20.59 -1.15 -0.33
CA ARG A 105 -20.25 -1.21 1.10
C ARG A 105 -18.87 -0.65 1.41
N LEU A 106 -17.86 -1.03 0.64
CA LEU A 106 -16.49 -0.56 0.86
C LEU A 106 -16.31 0.90 0.44
N ALA A 107 -17.01 1.36 -0.60
CA ALA A 107 -17.03 2.78 -0.97
C ALA A 107 -17.64 3.66 0.13
N ASP A 108 -18.76 3.22 0.72
CA ASP A 108 -19.46 3.93 1.79
C ASP A 108 -18.64 3.95 3.10
N SER A 109 -18.00 2.82 3.44
CA SER A 109 -17.23 2.66 4.68
C SER A 109 -15.74 3.04 4.58
N ALA A 110 -15.26 3.40 3.39
CA ALA A 110 -13.86 3.78 3.18
C ALA A 110 -13.52 5.06 3.96
N VAL A 111 -12.57 4.93 4.88
CA VAL A 111 -12.02 6.03 5.66
C VAL A 111 -10.51 6.07 5.47
N VAL A 112 -9.99 7.27 5.20
CA VAL A 112 -8.56 7.55 5.20
C VAL A 112 -8.29 8.49 6.38
N SER A 113 -7.27 8.19 7.18
CA SER A 113 -6.96 9.01 8.35
C SER A 113 -6.50 10.40 7.95
N ASP A 114 -6.81 11.41 8.77
CA ASP A 114 -6.42 12.80 8.51
C ASP A 114 -4.90 12.96 8.37
N ALA A 115 -4.11 12.16 9.10
CA ALA A 115 -2.66 12.13 8.99
C ALA A 115 -2.20 11.70 7.58
N LEU A 116 -2.83 10.68 6.98
CA LEU A 116 -2.51 10.22 5.63
C LEU A 116 -2.98 11.24 4.57
N VAL A 117 -4.16 11.85 4.76
CA VAL A 117 -4.64 12.92 3.87
C VAL A 117 -3.69 14.12 3.91
N ALA A 118 -3.27 14.56 5.10
CA ALA A 118 -2.33 15.67 5.27
C ALA A 118 -0.98 15.37 4.59
N ARG A 119 -0.46 14.15 4.78
CA ARG A 119 0.76 13.67 4.14
C ARG A 119 0.66 13.72 2.60
N ALA A 120 -0.46 13.24 2.05
CA ALA A 120 -0.70 13.25 0.61
C ALA A 120 -0.82 14.69 0.05
N ARG A 121 -1.54 15.57 0.74
CA ARG A 121 -1.69 16.99 0.37
C ARG A 121 -0.35 17.72 0.35
N ALA A 122 0.54 17.40 1.29
CA ALA A 122 1.86 18.02 1.38
C ALA A 122 2.76 17.73 0.17
N VAL A 123 2.47 16.68 -0.62
CA VAL A 123 3.20 16.39 -1.86
C VAL A 123 3.03 17.52 -2.88
N GLY A 124 1.80 18.05 -3.02
CA GLY A 124 1.43 19.07 -4.00
C GLY A 124 1.63 18.64 -5.47
N GLY A 125 1.29 19.52 -6.41
CA GLY A 125 1.39 19.27 -7.85
C GLY A 125 0.14 18.62 -8.46
N THR A 126 0.23 18.31 -9.77
CA THR A 126 -0.84 17.68 -10.54
C THR A 126 -0.44 16.24 -10.87
N TRP A 127 -1.29 15.31 -10.49
CA TRP A 127 -1.07 13.87 -10.58
C TRP A 127 -2.30 13.18 -11.15
N HIS A 128 -2.07 12.23 -12.02
CA HIS A 128 -3.12 11.38 -12.59
C HIS A 128 -2.91 9.94 -12.15
N LEU A 129 -3.82 9.41 -11.35
CA LEU A 129 -3.81 8.03 -10.89
C LEU A 129 -4.73 7.17 -11.76
N MET A 130 -4.14 6.48 -12.71
CA MET A 130 -4.85 5.53 -13.57
C MET A 130 -4.90 4.16 -12.89
N ILE A 131 -6.09 3.56 -12.84
CA ILE A 131 -6.27 2.22 -12.27
C ILE A 131 -6.89 1.31 -13.32
N ILE A 132 -6.19 0.23 -13.69
CA ILE A 132 -6.79 -0.83 -14.49
C ILE A 132 -7.54 -1.79 -13.56
N ALA A 133 -8.88 -1.76 -13.58
CA ALA A 133 -9.71 -2.53 -12.66
C ALA A 133 -11.02 -3.02 -13.31
N ILE A 134 -11.57 -4.10 -12.77
CA ILE A 134 -12.85 -4.69 -13.17
C ILE A 134 -13.68 -5.01 -11.93
N ASP A 135 -15.01 -4.93 -12.06
CA ASP A 135 -15.97 -5.10 -10.96
C ASP A 135 -15.97 -6.51 -10.36
N SER A 136 -15.61 -7.53 -11.14
CA SER A 136 -15.53 -8.93 -10.70
C SER A 136 -14.29 -9.27 -9.87
N CYS A 137 -13.30 -8.37 -9.79
CA CYS A 137 -12.04 -8.60 -9.07
C CYS A 137 -12.16 -8.29 -7.58
N GLY A 138 -11.81 -9.27 -6.73
CA GLY A 138 -11.83 -9.14 -5.27
C GLY A 138 -10.77 -8.16 -4.75
N ASP A 139 -9.55 -8.21 -5.29
CA ASP A 139 -8.44 -7.33 -4.86
C ASP A 139 -8.72 -5.86 -5.23
N SER A 140 -9.38 -5.65 -6.38
CA SER A 140 -9.83 -4.32 -6.83
C SER A 140 -10.87 -3.78 -5.85
N MET A 141 -11.89 -4.59 -5.55
CA MET A 141 -12.97 -4.21 -4.61
C MET A 141 -12.43 -3.85 -3.22
N ASN A 142 -11.40 -4.54 -2.74
CA ASN A 142 -10.82 -4.30 -1.41
C ASN A 142 -9.81 -3.14 -1.36
N SER A 143 -9.31 -2.66 -2.50
CA SER A 143 -8.22 -1.67 -2.54
C SER A 143 -8.67 -0.33 -3.14
N VAL A 144 -9.38 -0.36 -4.27
CA VAL A 144 -9.72 0.84 -5.05
C VAL A 144 -10.62 1.84 -4.30
N PRO A 145 -11.63 1.43 -3.49
CA PRO A 145 -12.46 2.39 -2.77
C PRO A 145 -11.69 3.31 -1.81
N TYR A 146 -10.67 2.77 -1.13
CA TYR A 146 -9.83 3.55 -0.22
C TYR A 146 -8.93 4.56 -0.96
N VAL A 147 -8.40 4.15 -2.12
CA VAL A 147 -7.59 5.04 -2.96
C VAL A 147 -8.46 6.12 -3.62
N ALA A 148 -9.68 5.80 -4.03
CA ALA A 148 -10.64 6.78 -4.51
C ALA A 148 -11.05 7.77 -3.41
N LYS A 149 -11.21 7.30 -2.16
CA LYS A 149 -11.44 8.19 -1.01
C LYS A 149 -10.27 9.15 -0.81
N LEU A 150 -9.03 8.66 -0.84
CA LEU A 150 -7.83 9.51 -0.80
C LEU A 150 -7.85 10.57 -1.91
N ALA A 151 -8.04 10.17 -3.16
CA ALA A 151 -8.05 11.08 -4.31
C ALA A 151 -9.13 12.18 -4.18
N SER A 152 -10.31 11.84 -3.67
CA SER A 152 -11.38 12.84 -3.43
C SER A 152 -11.01 13.91 -2.39
N GLN A 153 -10.00 13.66 -1.56
CA GLN A 153 -9.58 14.53 -0.47
C GLN A 153 -8.28 15.28 -0.76
N VAL A 154 -7.55 14.94 -1.83
CA VAL A 154 -6.23 15.50 -2.16
C VAL A 154 -6.33 16.37 -3.42
N PRO A 155 -6.22 17.70 -3.29
CA PRO A 155 -6.19 18.59 -4.45
C PRO A 155 -5.03 18.21 -5.38
N GLY A 156 -5.31 18.16 -6.69
CA GLY A 156 -4.33 17.81 -7.70
C GLY A 156 -4.14 16.31 -7.94
N LEU A 157 -4.80 15.41 -7.18
CA LEU A 157 -4.80 13.97 -7.45
C LEU A 157 -6.11 13.55 -8.13
N GLU A 158 -6.09 13.36 -9.45
CA GLU A 158 -7.24 12.86 -10.20
C GLU A 158 -7.15 11.34 -10.39
N LEU A 159 -8.23 10.62 -10.12
CA LEU A 159 -8.30 9.17 -10.31
C LEU A 159 -9.27 8.80 -11.43
N ARG A 160 -8.81 7.90 -12.31
CA ARG A 160 -9.62 7.31 -13.38
C ARG A 160 -9.47 5.79 -13.42
N ILE A 161 -10.57 5.11 -13.69
CA ILE A 161 -10.61 3.65 -13.84
C ILE A 161 -10.72 3.30 -15.32
N VAL A 162 -9.81 2.46 -15.79
CA VAL A 162 -9.78 1.92 -17.14
C VAL A 162 -10.08 0.42 -17.05
N LEU A 163 -10.99 -0.07 -17.89
CA LEU A 163 -11.30 -1.50 -17.92
C LEU A 163 -10.16 -2.30 -18.58
N PRO A 164 -9.92 -3.56 -18.20
CA PRO A 164 -8.85 -4.39 -18.78
C PRO A 164 -8.90 -4.51 -20.31
N THR A 165 -10.07 -4.40 -20.93
CA THR A 165 -10.23 -4.42 -22.39
C THR A 165 -9.43 -3.30 -23.08
N ALA A 166 -9.39 -2.11 -22.50
CA ALA A 166 -8.57 -0.98 -22.97
C ALA A 166 -7.19 -0.95 -22.29
N GLY A 167 -7.11 -1.40 -21.04
CA GLY A 167 -5.91 -1.34 -20.20
C GLY A 167 -4.92 -2.49 -20.37
N LYS A 168 -5.19 -3.49 -21.22
CA LYS A 168 -4.38 -4.70 -21.30
C LYS A 168 -2.90 -4.41 -21.52
N ALA A 169 -2.55 -3.55 -22.47
CA ALA A 169 -1.15 -3.21 -22.76
C ALA A 169 -0.41 -2.64 -21.53
N VAL A 170 -1.11 -1.88 -20.69
CA VAL A 170 -0.57 -1.39 -19.41
C VAL A 170 -0.32 -2.55 -18.46
N GLN A 171 -1.28 -3.47 -18.29
CA GLN A 171 -1.10 -4.62 -17.40
C GLN A 171 0.04 -5.55 -17.84
N GLU A 172 0.26 -5.70 -19.16
CA GLU A 172 1.38 -6.48 -19.70
C GLU A 172 2.73 -5.77 -19.51
N ARG A 173 2.75 -4.41 -19.47
CA ARG A 173 3.94 -3.61 -19.15
C ARG A 173 4.25 -3.61 -17.65
N PHE A 174 3.23 -3.64 -16.80
CA PHE A 174 3.33 -3.56 -15.35
C PHE A 174 2.84 -4.86 -14.69
N ARG A 175 3.53 -5.97 -14.97
CA ARG A 175 3.20 -7.29 -14.43
C ARG A 175 3.43 -7.40 -12.92
N SER A 176 2.63 -8.20 -12.23
CA SER A 176 2.88 -8.59 -10.83
C SER A 176 4.24 -9.28 -10.67
N LEU A 177 4.72 -9.44 -9.43
CA LEU A 177 6.02 -10.07 -9.13
C LEU A 177 6.16 -11.50 -9.67
N ASP A 178 5.04 -12.19 -9.87
CA ASP A 178 4.96 -13.51 -10.49
C ASP A 178 4.66 -13.47 -12.01
N GLY A 179 4.84 -12.32 -12.65
CA GLY A 179 4.80 -12.15 -14.11
C GLY A 179 3.41 -12.08 -14.72
N ARG A 180 2.33 -11.90 -13.93
CA ARG A 180 0.96 -11.86 -14.45
C ARG A 180 0.50 -10.43 -14.77
N ALA A 181 -0.28 -10.29 -15.84
CA ALA A 181 -1.15 -9.13 -16.01
C ALA A 181 -2.30 -9.24 -15.01
N THR A 182 -2.42 -8.29 -14.09
CA THR A 182 -3.30 -8.41 -12.91
C THR A 182 -4.21 -7.20 -12.73
N THR A 183 -5.36 -7.39 -12.10
CA THR A 183 -6.19 -6.28 -11.60
C THR A 183 -6.20 -6.31 -10.08
N PRO A 184 -6.15 -5.17 -9.39
CA PRO A 184 -5.94 -3.83 -9.94
C PRO A 184 -4.47 -3.60 -10.36
N THR A 185 -4.23 -2.77 -11.38
CA THR A 185 -2.91 -2.17 -11.65
C THR A 185 -3.03 -0.67 -11.47
N PHE A 186 -2.31 -0.08 -10.51
CA PHE A 186 -2.29 1.36 -10.27
C PHE A 186 -1.06 1.96 -10.93
N ILE A 187 -1.24 3.03 -11.72
CA ILE A 187 -0.17 3.78 -12.36
C ILE A 187 -0.31 5.26 -11.98
N LEU A 188 0.71 5.82 -11.34
CA LEU A 188 0.80 7.26 -11.11
C LEU A 188 1.46 7.91 -12.31
N LEU A 189 0.80 8.90 -12.90
CA LEU A 189 1.34 9.75 -13.95
C LEU A 189 1.54 11.16 -13.41
N ASP A 190 2.57 11.86 -13.89
CA ASP A 190 2.67 13.31 -13.73
C ASP A 190 1.77 14.07 -14.72
N GLU A 191 1.81 15.40 -14.65
CA GLU A 191 0.98 16.29 -15.49
C GLU A 191 1.19 16.09 -17.01
N THR A 192 2.34 15.54 -17.42
CA THR A 192 2.65 15.29 -18.82
C THR A 192 2.29 13.87 -19.26
N GLY A 193 1.90 12.99 -18.34
CA GLY A 193 1.55 11.61 -18.63
C GLY A 193 2.72 10.63 -18.52
N HIS A 194 3.88 11.04 -18.00
CA HIS A 194 4.96 10.09 -17.69
C HIS A 194 4.60 9.27 -16.47
N ASP A 195 4.84 7.96 -16.52
CA ASP A 195 4.68 7.09 -15.36
C ASP A 195 5.75 7.33 -14.30
N ARG A 196 5.30 7.64 -13.09
CA ARG A 196 6.13 7.96 -11.92
C ARG A 196 6.06 6.90 -10.84
N GLY A 197 5.21 5.89 -11.02
CA GLY A 197 5.23 4.70 -10.20
C GLY A 197 4.10 3.74 -10.51
N CYS A 198 4.16 2.56 -9.90
CA CYS A 198 3.15 1.54 -10.05
C CYS A 198 2.92 0.73 -8.77
N ILE A 199 1.71 0.19 -8.63
CA ILE A 199 1.34 -0.86 -7.67
C ILE A 199 0.62 -1.97 -8.44
N THR A 200 1.08 -3.21 -8.29
CA THR A 200 0.56 -4.37 -9.04
C THR A 200 -0.19 -5.34 -8.13
N GLU A 201 -1.49 -5.54 -8.40
CA GLU A 201 -2.45 -6.45 -7.73
C GLU A 201 -2.67 -6.17 -6.24
N LEU A 202 -1.67 -6.46 -5.42
CA LEU A 202 -1.74 -6.50 -3.97
C LEU A 202 -0.89 -5.39 -3.35
N PRO A 203 -1.30 -4.80 -2.22
CA PRO A 203 -0.49 -3.84 -1.50
C PRO A 203 0.77 -4.50 -0.91
N LYS A 204 1.82 -3.70 -0.71
CA LYS A 204 3.13 -4.13 -0.20
C LYS A 204 3.06 -5.00 1.06
N GLY A 205 2.12 -4.69 1.96
CA GLY A 205 1.93 -5.42 3.22
C GLY A 205 1.58 -6.91 3.09
N ILE A 206 1.07 -7.36 1.93
CA ILE A 206 0.69 -8.76 1.71
C ILE A 206 1.31 -9.36 0.43
N ARG A 207 1.78 -8.51 -0.50
CA ARG A 207 2.30 -8.90 -1.81
C ARG A 207 3.40 -9.97 -1.72
N GLY A 208 4.37 -9.79 -0.82
CA GLY A 208 5.47 -10.73 -0.63
C GLY A 208 4.97 -12.12 -0.19
N TRP A 209 4.14 -12.17 0.85
CA TRP A 209 3.55 -13.42 1.33
C TRP A 209 2.71 -14.12 0.25
N ALA A 210 1.89 -13.38 -0.50
CA ALA A 210 1.06 -13.96 -1.55
C ALA A 210 1.92 -14.52 -2.70
N THR A 211 2.97 -13.80 -3.10
CA THR A 211 3.92 -14.25 -4.13
C THR A 211 4.63 -15.53 -3.71
N SER A 212 5.19 -15.56 -2.49
CA SER A 212 5.85 -16.75 -1.95
C SER A 212 4.89 -17.93 -1.79
N SER A 213 3.64 -17.67 -1.37
CA SER A 213 2.62 -18.71 -1.22
C SER A 213 2.20 -19.31 -2.56
N ARG A 214 2.09 -18.50 -3.62
CA ARG A 214 1.87 -18.99 -5.00
C ARG A 214 3.05 -19.83 -5.48
N ALA A 215 4.28 -19.38 -5.27
CA ALA A 215 5.49 -20.13 -5.63
C ALA A 215 5.56 -21.49 -4.91
N ALA A 216 5.13 -21.53 -3.64
CA ALA A 216 4.99 -22.75 -2.85
C ALA A 216 3.77 -23.62 -3.23
N LYS A 217 3.01 -23.25 -4.27
CA LYS A 217 1.81 -23.96 -4.75
C LYS A 217 0.74 -24.13 -3.67
N MET A 218 0.60 -23.14 -2.79
CA MET A 218 -0.48 -23.11 -1.80
C MET A 218 -1.84 -23.28 -2.49
N PRO A 219 -2.76 -24.10 -1.94
CA PRO A 219 -4.12 -24.23 -2.49
C PRO A 219 -4.81 -22.87 -2.63
N SER A 220 -5.54 -22.69 -3.73
CA SER A 220 -6.13 -21.38 -4.06
C SER A 220 -7.11 -20.88 -3.00
N ASP A 221 -7.85 -21.76 -2.33
CA ASP A 221 -8.75 -21.38 -1.24
C ASP A 221 -8.01 -20.88 0.00
N SER A 222 -6.89 -21.52 0.37
CA SER A 222 -6.04 -21.08 1.47
C SER A 222 -5.39 -19.73 1.17
N LEU A 223 -4.89 -19.55 -0.06
CA LEU A 223 -4.33 -18.27 -0.51
C LEU A 223 -5.39 -17.16 -0.42
N ARG A 224 -6.59 -17.40 -0.98
CA ARG A 224 -7.70 -16.45 -0.96
C ARG A 224 -8.17 -16.14 0.46
N ALA A 225 -8.20 -17.13 1.35
CA ALA A 225 -8.55 -16.93 2.75
C ALA A 225 -7.53 -16.01 3.46
N GLY A 226 -6.23 -16.22 3.24
CA GLY A 226 -5.19 -15.36 3.80
C GLY A 226 -5.24 -13.93 3.26
N ILE A 227 -5.44 -13.75 1.95
CA ILE A 227 -5.62 -12.42 1.34
C ILE A 227 -6.86 -11.72 1.92
N ASN A 228 -7.99 -12.44 2.05
CA ASN A 228 -9.20 -11.87 2.63
C ASN A 228 -9.02 -11.47 4.09
N ALA A 229 -8.35 -12.31 4.90
CA ALA A 229 -8.05 -12.00 6.29
C ALA A 229 -7.19 -10.73 6.41
N PHE A 230 -6.20 -10.58 5.53
CA PHE A 230 -5.42 -9.36 5.44
C PHE A 230 -6.31 -8.15 5.15
N TYR A 231 -7.19 -8.21 4.15
CA TYR A 231 -8.05 -7.06 3.82
C TYR A 231 -9.01 -6.66 4.94
N VAL A 232 -9.58 -7.64 5.66
CA VAL A 232 -10.46 -7.38 6.81
C VAL A 232 -9.73 -6.59 7.90
N GLN A 233 -8.47 -6.94 8.17
CA GLN A 233 -7.66 -6.26 9.18
C GLN A 233 -7.10 -4.93 8.70
N ASN A 234 -6.58 -4.89 7.47
CA ASN A 234 -5.84 -3.77 6.91
C ASN A 234 -6.73 -2.58 6.56
N ARG A 235 -7.99 -2.82 6.15
CA ARG A 235 -8.97 -1.78 5.84
C ARG A 235 -8.41 -0.65 4.96
N GLY A 236 -7.62 -1.03 3.95
CA GLY A 236 -7.05 -0.10 2.97
C GLY A 236 -5.82 0.69 3.41
N GLU A 237 -5.36 0.54 4.66
CA GLU A 237 -4.23 1.31 5.18
C GLU A 237 -2.96 1.13 4.34
N SER A 238 -2.64 -0.12 3.95
CA SER A 238 -1.42 -0.39 3.19
C SER A 238 -1.47 0.17 1.77
N ILE A 239 -2.61 0.06 1.07
CA ILE A 239 -2.70 0.57 -0.31
C ILE A 239 -2.67 2.09 -0.36
N VAL A 240 -3.32 2.75 0.60
CA VAL A 240 -3.29 4.22 0.72
C VAL A 240 -1.89 4.69 1.04
N THR A 241 -1.23 4.06 2.01
CA THR A 241 0.15 4.39 2.40
C THR A 241 1.10 4.24 1.22
N GLU A 242 1.02 3.12 0.49
CA GLU A 242 1.86 2.86 -0.68
C GLU A 242 1.57 3.86 -1.83
N THR A 243 0.31 4.26 -2.02
CA THR A 243 -0.05 5.31 -2.99
C THR A 243 0.61 6.63 -2.63
N ILE A 244 0.63 7.01 -1.35
CA ILE A 244 1.27 8.23 -0.87
C ILE A 244 2.79 8.15 -1.03
N GLU A 245 3.41 7.02 -0.69
CA GLU A 245 4.84 6.79 -0.89
C GLU A 245 5.24 6.95 -2.37
N MET A 246 4.40 6.44 -3.28
CA MET A 246 4.58 6.61 -4.72
C MET A 246 4.53 8.09 -5.14
N MET A 247 3.58 8.86 -4.61
CA MET A 247 3.49 10.31 -4.86
C MET A 247 4.70 11.08 -4.31
N GLU A 248 5.13 10.77 -3.10
CA GLU A 248 6.29 11.39 -2.46
C GLU A 248 7.59 11.09 -3.23
N ALA A 249 7.76 9.86 -3.68
CA ALA A 249 8.90 9.47 -4.50
C ALA A 249 8.89 10.23 -5.84
N ALA A 250 7.73 10.29 -6.51
CA ALA A 250 7.55 11.04 -7.75
C ALA A 250 7.92 12.51 -7.60
N ARG A 251 7.51 13.15 -6.49
CA ARG A 251 7.85 14.54 -6.17
C ARG A 251 9.35 14.78 -5.99
N ARG A 252 10.09 13.77 -5.53
CA ARG A 252 11.57 13.80 -5.42
C ARG A 252 12.28 13.41 -6.71
N GLY A 253 11.55 13.19 -7.82
CA GLY A 253 12.16 12.75 -9.08
C GLY A 253 12.42 11.25 -9.17
N ALA A 254 12.01 10.45 -8.17
CA ALA A 254 12.17 9.00 -8.18
C ALA A 254 10.95 8.30 -8.81
N VAL A 255 11.14 7.06 -9.25
CA VAL A 255 10.08 6.17 -9.71
C VAL A 255 10.03 4.95 -8.81
N VAL A 256 8.87 4.65 -8.24
CA VAL A 256 8.65 3.47 -7.37
C VAL A 256 7.68 2.53 -8.06
N CYS A 257 8.16 1.36 -8.44
CA CYS A 257 7.36 0.36 -9.12
C CYS A 257 7.97 -1.01 -8.90
N GLU A 258 7.39 -1.77 -7.97
CA GLU A 258 7.77 -3.15 -7.72
C GLU A 258 6.94 -4.07 -8.64
N ARG A 259 7.58 -4.61 -9.67
CA ARG A 259 6.92 -5.39 -10.72
C ARG A 259 7.79 -6.55 -11.19
N GLY A 260 7.14 -7.57 -11.75
CA GLY A 260 7.82 -8.68 -12.40
C GLY A 260 8.43 -8.30 -13.74
N ALA A 261 9.24 -9.22 -14.26
CA ALA A 261 9.79 -9.16 -15.62
C ALA A 261 8.69 -9.33 -16.68
#